data_AF-A0A1E3SBC3-F1
#
_entry.id   AF-A0A1E3SBC3-F1
#
_cell.length_a   1.000
_cell.length_b   1.000
_cell.length_c   1.000
_cell.angle_alpha   90.00
_cell.angle_beta   90.00
_cell.angle_gamma   90.00
#
_symmetry.space_group_name_H-M   'P 1'
#
loop_
_entity.id
_entity.type
_entity.pdbx_description
1 polymer ?
#
loop_
_entity_poly.entity_id
_entity_poly.type
_entity_poly.pdbx_seq_one_letter_code
_entity_poly.pdbx_strand_id
1 'polypeptide(L)'
;METEPAKRFSRIFRGYDPAAVDAYIEMLTTKQELLLADVERLTRRLQASSEEVAALRQEVAGLNDTSSAPQAVRSRMAKLLQRAIDEVAEMQAESRAEAQELIRNAEAEIETMQQEHREVLAELTAQRKALEDEIEEAKGKLAADLARMRSEAESEIEEARQDARQEREQLLADARLEADHYREQARQAVDEATKQRISVLEQLMDVYRDLDAVPAKLESAYQDLKNPQTGTVVPFEQKVSTG
;
A
#
# COMPACT_ATOMS: atom_id res chain seq x y z
N MET A 1 -21.30 -60.10 -76.68
CA MET A 1 -21.91 -59.51 -77.88
C MET A 1 -23.41 -59.54 -77.67
N GLU A 2 -23.98 -58.41 -77.25
CA GLU A 2 -25.43 -58.29 -77.17
C GLU A 2 -25.96 -58.06 -78.59
N THR A 3 -26.71 -59.03 -79.12
CA THR A 3 -27.33 -58.90 -80.44
C THR A 3 -28.61 -58.10 -80.28
N GLU A 4 -28.62 -56.87 -80.78
CA GLU A 4 -29.82 -56.01 -80.78
C GLU A 4 -30.99 -56.74 -81.48
N PRO A 5 -32.19 -56.77 -80.87
CA PRO A 5 -33.34 -57.48 -81.43
C PRO A 5 -33.80 -56.83 -82.74
N ALA A 6 -34.15 -57.65 -83.74
CA ALA A 6 -34.52 -57.19 -85.08
C ALA A 6 -35.72 -56.20 -85.07
N LYS A 7 -35.50 -54.99 -85.58
CA LYS A 7 -36.53 -53.93 -85.67
C LYS A 7 -37.64 -54.34 -86.66
N ARG A 8 -38.90 -54.18 -86.28
CA ARG A 8 -40.08 -54.40 -87.13
C ARG A 8 -40.68 -53.05 -87.55
N PHE A 9 -40.87 -52.85 -88.86
CA PHE A 9 -41.50 -51.66 -89.44
C PHE A 9 -43.00 -51.87 -89.68
N SER A 10 -43.81 -50.81 -89.59
CA SER A 10 -45.24 -50.85 -89.94
C SER A 10 -45.43 -51.02 -91.45
N ARG A 11 -46.50 -51.71 -91.87
CA ARG A 11 -46.82 -51.97 -93.30
C ARG A 11 -47.97 -51.08 -93.77
N ILE A 12 -47.82 -50.46 -94.92
CA ILE A 12 -48.85 -49.70 -95.66
C ILE A 12 -49.26 -50.53 -96.90
N PHE A 13 -50.39 -50.22 -97.55
CA PHE A 13 -50.88 -50.97 -98.73
C PHE A 13 -49.77 -51.09 -99.80
N ARG A 14 -49.25 -52.32 -99.97
CA ARG A 14 -48.12 -52.74 -100.83
C ARG A 14 -46.67 -52.48 -100.32
N GLY A 15 -46.40 -52.32 -99.03
CA GLY A 15 -45.01 -52.30 -98.55
C GLY A 15 -44.80 -51.98 -97.08
N TYR A 16 -43.54 -51.90 -96.65
CA TYR A 16 -43.20 -51.20 -95.40
C TYR A 16 -43.33 -49.69 -95.60
N ASP A 17 -43.59 -48.95 -94.53
CA ASP A 17 -43.58 -47.50 -94.55
C ASP A 17 -42.16 -47.00 -94.91
N PRO A 18 -41.96 -46.40 -96.11
CA PRO A 18 -40.64 -46.00 -96.56
C PRO A 18 -40.00 -44.96 -95.62
N ALA A 19 -40.79 -44.04 -95.06
CA ALA A 19 -40.27 -43.01 -94.15
C ALA A 19 -39.71 -43.62 -92.85
N ALA A 20 -40.35 -44.67 -92.33
CA ALA A 20 -39.90 -45.37 -91.13
C ALA A 20 -38.63 -46.21 -91.38
N VAL A 21 -38.49 -46.78 -92.58
CA VAL A 21 -37.31 -47.55 -92.99
C VAL A 21 -36.12 -46.62 -93.25
N ASP A 22 -36.33 -45.53 -93.98
CA ASP A 22 -35.28 -44.56 -94.31
C ASP A 22 -34.72 -43.91 -93.03
N ALA A 23 -35.58 -43.48 -92.10
CA ALA A 23 -35.15 -42.95 -90.81
C ALA A 23 -34.33 -43.96 -89.98
N TYR A 24 -34.61 -45.25 -90.11
CA TYR A 24 -33.85 -46.29 -89.42
C TYR A 24 -32.53 -46.61 -90.13
N ILE A 25 -32.48 -46.55 -91.46
CA ILE A 25 -31.23 -46.66 -92.23
C ILE A 25 -30.32 -45.49 -91.86
N GLU A 26 -30.83 -44.26 -91.81
CA GLU A 26 -30.08 -43.09 -91.37
C GLU A 26 -29.52 -43.25 -89.95
N MET A 27 -30.34 -43.74 -89.01
CA MET A 27 -29.90 -44.05 -87.65
C MET A 27 -28.83 -45.15 -87.61
N LEU A 28 -28.96 -46.20 -88.42
CA LEU A 28 -27.93 -47.25 -88.51
C LEU A 28 -26.64 -46.74 -89.15
N THR A 29 -26.72 -45.88 -90.17
CA THR A 29 -25.54 -45.30 -90.81
C THR A 29 -24.79 -44.38 -89.85
N THR A 30 -25.50 -43.50 -89.12
CA THR A 30 -24.88 -42.63 -88.11
C THR A 30 -24.28 -43.45 -86.96
N LYS A 31 -24.94 -44.54 -86.55
CA LYS A 31 -24.38 -45.48 -85.55
C LYS A 31 -23.14 -46.21 -86.07
N GLN A 32 -23.13 -46.65 -87.32
CA GLN A 32 -21.95 -47.29 -87.94
C GLN A 32 -20.79 -46.32 -88.07
N GLU A 33 -21.03 -45.08 -88.49
CA GLU A 33 -20.02 -44.02 -88.56
C GLU A 33 -19.43 -43.72 -87.18
N LEU A 34 -20.27 -43.63 -86.15
CA LEU A 34 -19.82 -43.42 -84.77
C LEU A 34 -18.98 -44.60 -84.26
N LEU A 35 -19.39 -45.84 -84.52
CA LEU A 35 -18.63 -47.03 -84.13
C LEU A 35 -17.28 -47.11 -84.86
N LEU A 36 -17.23 -46.75 -86.15
CA LEU A 36 -15.97 -46.68 -86.90
C LEU A 36 -15.04 -45.60 -86.33
N ALA A 37 -15.57 -44.40 -86.03
CA ALA A 37 -14.82 -43.34 -85.39
C ALA A 37 -14.27 -43.76 -84.01
N ASP A 38 -15.06 -44.51 -83.23
CA ASP A 38 -14.62 -45.05 -81.94
C ASP A 38 -13.53 -46.12 -82.08
N VAL A 39 -13.63 -47.02 -83.07
CA VAL A 39 -12.59 -48.01 -83.35
C VAL A 39 -11.29 -47.31 -83.78
N GLU A 40 -11.36 -46.29 -84.64
CA GLU A 40 -10.20 -45.48 -85.01
C GLU A 40 -9.60 -44.75 -83.81
N ARG A 41 -10.43 -44.21 -82.93
CA ARG A 41 -9.97 -43.56 -81.69
C ARG A 41 -9.26 -44.54 -80.76
N LEU A 42 -9.82 -45.73 -80.58
CA LEU A 42 -9.26 -46.76 -79.70
C LEU A 42 -7.94 -47.32 -80.26
N THR A 43 -7.85 -47.51 -81.57
CA THR A 43 -6.61 -47.95 -82.23
C THR A 43 -5.49 -46.91 -82.11
N ARG A 44 -5.78 -45.62 -82.31
CA ARG A 44 -4.80 -44.55 -82.05
C ARG A 44 -4.34 -44.50 -80.59
N ARG A 45 -5.27 -44.64 -79.65
CA ARG A 45 -4.94 -44.68 -78.21
C ARG A 45 -4.09 -45.90 -77.85
N LEU A 46 -4.39 -47.06 -78.45
CA LEU A 46 -3.59 -48.27 -78.26
C LEU A 46 -2.17 -48.08 -78.80
N GLN A 47 -2.03 -47.51 -80.00
CA GLN A 47 -0.73 -47.20 -80.60
C GLN A 47 0.10 -46.26 -79.71
N ALA A 48 -0.47 -45.13 -79.27
CA ALA A 48 0.21 -44.20 -78.37
C ALA A 48 0.67 -44.89 -77.08
N SER A 49 -0.19 -45.69 -76.43
CA SER A 49 0.21 -46.44 -75.23
C SER A 49 1.30 -47.48 -75.51
N SER A 50 1.31 -48.09 -76.71
CA SER A 50 2.32 -49.08 -77.09
C SER A 50 3.68 -48.43 -77.32
N GLU A 51 3.71 -47.20 -77.85
CA GLU A 51 4.93 -46.40 -78.03
C GLU A 51 5.50 -45.95 -76.67
N GLU A 52 4.64 -45.50 -75.75
CA GLU A 52 5.03 -45.18 -74.37
C GLU A 52 5.63 -46.40 -73.65
N VAL A 53 5.00 -47.57 -73.77
CA VAL A 53 5.53 -48.81 -73.19
C VAL A 53 6.85 -49.21 -73.83
N ALA A 54 7.02 -49.01 -75.14
CA ALA A 54 8.29 -49.30 -75.82
C ALA A 54 9.41 -48.36 -75.35
N ALA A 55 9.13 -47.07 -75.20
CA ALA A 55 10.07 -46.08 -74.69
C ALA A 55 10.49 -46.39 -73.24
N LEU A 56 9.53 -46.65 -72.35
CA LEU A 56 9.81 -47.04 -70.96
C LEU A 56 10.60 -48.36 -70.88
N ARG A 57 10.32 -49.34 -71.74
CA ARG A 57 11.10 -50.59 -71.82
C ARG A 57 12.55 -50.35 -72.24
N GLN A 58 12.79 -49.44 -73.18
CA GLN A 58 14.17 -49.08 -73.58
C GLN A 58 14.91 -48.35 -72.46
N GLU A 59 14.23 -47.45 -71.73
CA GLU A 59 14.82 -46.77 -70.58
C GLU A 59 15.13 -47.75 -69.44
N VAL A 60 14.22 -48.67 -69.13
CA VAL A 60 14.44 -49.74 -68.15
C VAL A 60 15.59 -50.65 -68.57
N ALA A 61 15.69 -50.99 -69.86
CA ALA A 61 16.82 -51.77 -70.37
C ALA A 61 18.15 -51.02 -70.19
N GLY A 62 18.20 -49.70 -70.45
CA GLY A 62 19.38 -48.88 -70.23
C GLY A 62 19.74 -48.69 -68.75
N LEU A 63 18.76 -48.65 -67.85
CA LEU A 63 18.98 -48.62 -66.39
C LEU A 63 19.50 -49.98 -65.88
N ASN A 64 18.98 -51.08 -66.41
CA ASN A 64 19.28 -52.44 -65.97
C ASN A 64 20.50 -53.06 -66.66
N ASP A 65 21.13 -52.37 -67.61
CA ASP A 65 22.30 -52.87 -68.32
C ASP A 65 23.52 -52.91 -67.38
N THR A 66 23.74 -54.07 -66.75
CA THR A 66 24.85 -54.38 -65.83
C THR A 66 26.17 -54.69 -66.53
N SER A 67 26.22 -54.45 -67.84
CA SER A 67 27.42 -54.61 -68.66
C SER A 67 28.63 -53.89 -68.04
N SER A 68 29.76 -54.59 -67.99
CA SER A 68 31.07 -54.05 -67.55
C SER A 68 31.65 -53.04 -68.57
N ALA A 69 30.86 -52.61 -69.56
CA ALA A 69 31.24 -51.60 -70.53
C ALA A 69 31.53 -50.25 -69.82
N PRO A 70 32.66 -49.59 -70.13
CA PRO A 70 33.09 -48.38 -69.43
C PRO A 70 32.05 -47.25 -69.35
N GLN A 71 31.19 -47.11 -70.37
CA GLN A 71 30.17 -46.06 -70.43
C GLN A 71 28.98 -46.31 -69.49
N ALA A 72 28.57 -47.57 -69.33
CA ALA A 72 27.49 -47.96 -68.41
C ALA A 72 27.91 -47.72 -66.94
N VAL A 73 29.16 -48.06 -66.61
CA VAL A 73 29.75 -47.79 -65.29
C VAL A 73 29.85 -46.29 -65.02
N ARG A 74 30.30 -45.47 -65.99
CA ARG A 74 30.35 -44.00 -65.86
C ARG A 74 28.97 -43.37 -65.62
N SER A 75 27.95 -43.82 -66.35
CA SER A 75 26.57 -43.32 -66.19
C SER A 75 26.00 -43.67 -64.81
N ARG A 76 26.24 -44.90 -64.32
CA ARG A 76 25.84 -45.31 -62.97
C ARG A 76 26.58 -44.53 -61.89
N MET A 77 27.89 -44.35 -62.03
CA MET A 77 28.69 -43.55 -61.10
C MET A 77 28.18 -42.10 -61.06
N ALA A 78 27.88 -41.49 -62.21
CA ALA A 78 27.32 -40.14 -62.27
C ALA A 78 25.97 -40.04 -61.55
N LYS A 79 25.07 -41.02 -61.71
CA LYS A 79 23.78 -41.06 -61.01
C LYS A 79 23.94 -41.26 -59.50
N LEU A 80 24.87 -42.11 -59.07
CA LEU A 80 25.17 -42.31 -57.65
C LEU A 80 25.76 -41.04 -57.02
N LEU A 81 26.66 -40.36 -57.73
CA LEU A 81 27.20 -39.07 -57.27
C LEU A 81 26.12 -38.00 -57.23
N GLN A 82 25.25 -37.93 -58.24
CA GLN A 82 24.11 -37.01 -58.24
C GLN A 82 23.21 -37.26 -57.03
N ARG A 83 22.85 -38.52 -56.78
CA ARG A 83 22.03 -38.90 -55.62
C ARG A 83 22.70 -38.56 -54.29
N ALA A 84 24.00 -38.79 -54.15
CA ALA A 84 24.73 -38.42 -52.93
C ALA A 84 24.78 -36.90 -52.73
N ILE A 85 24.90 -36.13 -53.81
CA ILE A 85 24.83 -34.65 -53.76
C ILE A 85 23.43 -34.21 -53.33
N ASP A 86 22.38 -34.80 -53.90
CA ASP A 86 21.00 -34.49 -53.58
C ASP A 86 20.68 -34.84 -52.12
N GLU A 87 21.08 -36.02 -51.63
CA GLU A 87 20.93 -36.45 -50.23
C GLU A 87 21.69 -35.52 -49.27
N VAL A 88 22.92 -35.08 -49.63
CA VAL A 88 23.66 -34.11 -48.82
C VAL A 88 22.97 -32.74 -48.83
N ALA A 89 22.39 -32.31 -49.95
CA ALA A 89 21.65 -31.06 -50.03
C ALA A 89 20.38 -31.09 -49.17
N GLU A 90 19.65 -32.21 -49.18
CA GLU A 90 18.49 -32.44 -48.30
C GLU A 90 18.90 -32.42 -46.82
N MET A 91 19.93 -33.17 -46.42
CA MET A 91 20.44 -33.16 -45.04
C MET A 91 20.90 -31.76 -44.61
N GLN A 92 21.53 -31.00 -45.51
CA GLN A 92 21.93 -29.61 -45.22
C GLN A 92 20.72 -28.68 -45.09
N ALA A 93 19.66 -28.90 -45.87
CA ALA A 93 18.43 -28.11 -45.75
C ALA A 93 17.71 -28.41 -44.43
N GLU A 94 17.60 -29.70 -44.07
CA GLU A 94 16.99 -30.15 -42.81
C GLU A 94 17.76 -29.62 -41.60
N SER A 95 19.08 -29.81 -41.55
CA SER A 95 19.91 -29.30 -40.45
C SER A 95 19.86 -27.78 -40.31
N ARG A 96 19.74 -27.03 -41.42
CA ARG A 96 19.53 -25.58 -41.39
C ARG A 96 18.14 -25.23 -40.86
N ALA A 97 17.10 -25.97 -41.24
CA ALA A 97 15.75 -25.77 -40.74
C ALA A 97 15.68 -26.04 -39.22
N GLU A 98 16.27 -27.14 -38.76
CA GLU A 98 16.35 -27.47 -37.33
C GLU A 98 17.13 -26.40 -36.54
N ALA A 99 18.27 -25.94 -37.06
CA ALA A 99 19.02 -24.86 -36.43
C ALA A 99 18.21 -23.56 -36.34
N GLN A 100 17.44 -23.22 -37.37
CA GLN A 100 16.56 -22.05 -37.35
C GLN A 100 15.43 -22.20 -36.33
N GLU A 101 14.83 -23.38 -36.20
CA GLU A 101 13.81 -23.65 -35.19
C GLU A 101 14.38 -23.56 -33.77
N LEU A 102 15.60 -24.07 -33.53
CA LEU A 102 16.27 -23.92 -32.24
C LEU A 102 16.53 -22.45 -31.89
N ILE A 103 16.98 -21.65 -32.87
CA ILE A 103 17.20 -20.21 -32.67
C ILE A 103 15.88 -19.51 -32.36
N ARG A 104 14.80 -19.79 -33.11
CA ARG A 104 13.47 -19.21 -32.88
C ARG A 104 12.94 -19.53 -31.49
N ASN A 105 13.09 -20.78 -31.04
CA ASN A 105 12.66 -21.20 -29.71
C ASN A 105 13.47 -20.48 -28.62
N ALA A 106 14.80 -20.39 -28.78
CA ALA A 106 15.65 -19.67 -27.84
C ALA A 106 15.33 -18.17 -27.79
N GLU A 107 15.06 -17.53 -28.93
CA GLU A 107 14.63 -16.13 -29.00
C GLU A 107 13.28 -15.92 -28.30
N ALA A 108 12.31 -16.81 -28.53
CA ALA A 108 11.01 -16.76 -27.86
C ALA A 108 11.14 -16.91 -26.34
N GLU A 109 11.98 -17.85 -25.86
CA GLU A 109 12.25 -18.01 -24.43
C GLU A 109 12.93 -16.79 -23.82
N ILE A 110 13.87 -16.16 -24.53
CA ILE A 110 14.50 -14.92 -24.07
C ILE A 110 13.46 -13.80 -23.96
N GLU A 111 12.56 -13.69 -24.94
CA GLU A 111 11.49 -12.69 -24.90
C GLU A 111 10.52 -12.90 -23.74
N THR A 112 10.11 -14.14 -23.46
CA THR A 112 9.24 -14.44 -22.30
C THR A 112 9.95 -14.11 -21.00
N MET A 113 11.21 -14.53 -20.83
CA MET A 113 12.00 -14.23 -19.63
C MET A 113 12.20 -12.73 -19.44
N GLN A 114 12.38 -11.96 -20.52
CA GLN A 114 12.46 -10.50 -20.43
C GLN A 114 11.13 -9.86 -20.04
N GLN A 115 10.00 -10.37 -20.52
CA GLN A 115 8.67 -9.91 -20.13
C GLN A 115 8.43 -10.17 -18.64
N GLU A 116 8.65 -11.40 -18.19
CA GLU A 116 8.56 -11.78 -16.78
C GLU A 116 9.46 -10.90 -15.89
N HIS A 117 10.70 -10.67 -16.31
CA HIS A 117 11.61 -9.79 -15.56
C HIS A 117 11.08 -8.36 -15.46
N ARG A 118 10.54 -7.80 -16.55
CA ARG A 118 9.94 -6.46 -16.55
C ARG A 118 8.70 -6.41 -15.65
N GLU A 119 7.88 -7.45 -15.65
CA GLU A 119 6.70 -7.57 -14.78
C GLU A 119 7.10 -7.60 -13.31
N VAL A 120 8.08 -8.44 -12.94
CA VAL A 120 8.60 -8.50 -11.57
C VAL A 120 9.20 -7.16 -11.14
N LEU A 121 9.96 -6.49 -12.01
CA LEU A 121 10.48 -5.16 -11.70
C LEU A 121 9.35 -4.13 -11.52
N ALA A 122 8.32 -4.16 -12.37
CA ALA A 122 7.18 -3.28 -12.24
C ALA A 122 6.44 -3.53 -10.91
N GLU A 123 6.22 -4.80 -10.55
CA GLU A 123 5.60 -5.18 -9.27
C GLU A 123 6.43 -4.71 -8.07
N LEU A 124 7.74 -4.96 -8.07
CA LEU A 124 8.63 -4.51 -6.99
C LEU A 124 8.65 -2.99 -6.86
N THR A 125 8.63 -2.25 -7.97
CA THR A 125 8.56 -0.78 -7.92
C THR A 125 7.20 -0.29 -7.40
N ALA A 126 6.11 -0.98 -7.71
CA ALA A 126 4.79 -0.67 -7.18
C ALA A 126 4.71 -0.95 -5.67
N GLN A 127 5.20 -2.11 -5.23
CA GLN A 127 5.28 -2.47 -3.80
C GLN A 127 6.15 -1.47 -3.03
N ARG A 128 7.31 -1.08 -3.57
CA ARG A 128 8.17 -0.08 -2.94
C ARG A 128 7.46 1.26 -2.77
N LYS A 129 6.76 1.75 -3.80
CA LYS A 129 6.01 3.00 -3.73
C LYS A 129 4.88 2.93 -2.70
N ALA A 130 4.14 1.83 -2.67
CA ALA A 130 3.08 1.63 -1.68
C ALA A 130 3.64 1.67 -0.25
N LEU A 131 4.77 1.00 0.01
CA LEU A 131 5.45 1.04 1.31
C LEU A 131 5.99 2.44 1.66
N GLU A 132 6.52 3.17 0.68
CA GLU A 132 6.96 4.56 0.87
C GLU A 132 5.78 5.47 1.27
N ASP A 133 4.64 5.33 0.59
CA ASP A 133 3.41 6.08 0.90
C ASP A 133 2.88 5.73 2.31
N GLU A 134 2.85 4.43 2.68
CA GLU A 134 2.46 3.98 4.01
C GLU A 134 3.38 4.54 5.12
N ILE A 135 4.68 4.58 4.87
CA ILE A 135 5.67 5.15 5.80
C ILE A 135 5.43 6.65 5.98
N GLU A 136 5.20 7.40 4.90
CA GLU A 136 4.93 8.83 4.98
C GLU A 136 3.60 9.11 5.70
N GLU A 137 2.56 8.31 5.45
CA GLU A 137 1.29 8.41 6.17
C GLU A 137 1.47 8.11 7.68
N ALA A 138 2.20 7.06 8.02
CA ALA A 138 2.49 6.70 9.41
C ALA A 138 3.30 7.79 10.13
N LYS A 139 4.32 8.36 9.47
CA LYS A 139 5.08 9.49 10.00
C LYS A 139 4.20 10.71 10.21
N GLY A 140 3.31 11.02 9.26
CA GLY A 140 2.35 12.12 9.37
C GLY A 140 1.43 11.97 10.57
N LYS A 141 0.87 10.76 10.77
CA LYS A 141 0.04 10.43 11.94
C LYS A 141 0.80 10.59 13.26
N LEU A 142 2.00 10.02 13.35
CA LEU A 142 2.84 10.14 14.54
C LEU A 142 3.23 11.59 14.85
N ALA A 143 3.55 12.39 13.83
CA ALA A 143 3.85 13.81 14.01
C ALA A 143 2.63 14.58 14.53
N ALA A 144 1.44 14.30 14.00
CA ALA A 144 0.20 14.90 14.48
C ALA A 144 -0.13 14.51 15.93
N ASP A 145 0.03 13.23 16.29
CA ASP A 145 -0.18 12.75 17.66
C ASP A 145 0.83 13.37 18.64
N LEU A 146 2.11 13.47 18.26
CA LEU A 146 3.13 14.15 19.05
C LEU A 146 2.81 15.64 19.24
N ALA A 147 2.34 16.32 18.19
CA ALA A 147 1.93 17.72 18.28
C ALA A 147 0.73 17.90 19.22
N ARG A 148 -0.26 17.00 19.14
CA ARG A 148 -1.42 16.99 20.04
C ARG A 148 -0.98 16.80 21.49
N MET A 149 -0.20 15.75 21.78
CA MET A 149 0.27 15.48 23.16
C MET A 149 1.11 16.63 23.72
N ARG A 150 1.92 17.30 22.89
CA ARG A 150 2.66 18.50 23.31
C ARG A 150 1.72 19.66 23.64
N SER A 151 0.73 19.92 22.80
CA SER A 151 -0.27 20.96 23.05
C SER A 151 -1.09 20.69 24.32
N GLU A 152 -1.48 19.43 24.54
CA GLU A 152 -2.19 19.00 25.75
C GLU A 152 -1.31 19.23 27.00
N ALA A 153 -0.06 18.75 26.96
CA ALA A 153 0.88 18.94 28.07
C ALA A 153 1.18 20.43 28.34
N GLU A 154 1.32 21.26 27.30
CA GLU A 154 1.52 22.70 27.45
C GLU A 154 0.30 23.38 28.10
N SER A 155 -0.92 22.95 27.73
CA SER A 155 -2.15 23.43 28.36
C SER A 155 -2.23 23.04 29.84
N GLU A 156 -1.95 21.77 30.16
CA GLU A 156 -1.96 21.27 31.56
C GLU A 156 -0.91 21.99 32.42
N ILE A 157 0.28 22.25 31.86
CA ILE A 157 1.33 22.99 32.56
C ILE A 157 0.90 24.42 32.84
N GLU A 158 0.25 25.10 31.88
CA GLU A 158 -0.18 26.48 32.08
C GLU A 158 -1.34 26.57 33.08
N GLU A 159 -2.29 25.64 33.04
CA GLU A 159 -3.35 25.51 34.05
C GLU A 159 -2.77 25.31 35.45
N ALA A 160 -1.87 24.32 35.62
CA ALA A 160 -1.22 24.07 36.91
C ALA A 160 -0.39 25.28 37.41
N ARG A 161 0.24 26.04 36.50
CA ARG A 161 0.94 27.28 36.85
C ARG A 161 -0.02 28.38 37.29
N GLN A 162 -1.17 28.50 36.63
CA GLN A 162 -2.18 29.47 36.98
C GLN A 162 -2.75 29.17 38.36
N ASP A 163 -3.10 27.91 38.63
CA ASP A 163 -3.62 27.47 39.92
C ASP A 163 -2.60 27.73 41.03
N ALA A 164 -1.35 27.31 40.84
CA ALA A 164 -0.28 27.57 41.81
C ALA A 164 -0.05 29.07 42.07
N ARG A 165 -0.23 29.93 41.06
CA ARG A 165 -0.16 31.39 41.24
C ARG A 165 -1.32 31.91 42.08
N GLN A 166 -2.54 31.45 41.80
CA GLN A 166 -3.74 31.85 42.54
C GLN A 166 -3.65 31.41 44.00
N GLU A 167 -3.26 30.17 44.28
CA GLU A 167 -3.04 29.67 45.64
C GLU A 167 -1.97 30.50 46.37
N ARG A 168 -0.85 30.80 45.69
CA ARG A 168 0.19 31.65 46.27
C ARG A 168 -0.34 33.05 46.61
N GLU A 169 -1.12 33.65 45.74
CA GLU A 169 -1.71 34.99 45.97
C GLU A 169 -2.68 34.98 47.14
N GLN A 170 -3.51 33.95 47.27
CA GLN A 170 -4.40 33.76 48.41
C GLN A 170 -3.62 33.62 49.72
N LEU A 171 -2.64 32.73 49.77
CA LEU A 171 -1.79 32.55 50.97
C LEU A 171 -1.04 33.83 51.35
N LEU A 172 -0.58 34.61 50.37
CA LEU A 172 0.06 35.90 50.63
C LEU A 172 -0.93 36.95 51.14
N ALA A 173 -2.18 36.94 50.67
CA ALA A 173 -3.22 37.82 51.16
C ALA A 173 -3.59 37.49 52.61
N ASP A 174 -3.79 36.20 52.91
CA ASP A 174 -4.13 35.73 54.26
C ASP A 174 -3.00 36.04 55.26
N ALA A 175 -1.75 35.74 54.90
CA ALA A 175 -0.60 36.04 55.73
C ALA A 175 -0.43 37.56 56.01
N ARG A 176 -0.81 38.41 55.04
CA ARG A 176 -0.81 39.88 55.25
C ARG A 176 -1.91 40.30 56.22
N LEU A 177 -3.12 39.77 56.07
CA LEU A 177 -4.23 40.06 56.98
C LEU A 177 -3.89 39.64 58.42
N GLU A 178 -3.32 38.46 58.61
CA GLU A 178 -2.85 38.00 59.92
C GLU A 178 -1.75 38.90 60.48
N ALA A 179 -0.75 39.26 59.67
CA ALA A 179 0.34 40.14 60.10
C ALA A 179 -0.18 41.53 60.52
N ASP A 180 -1.15 42.09 59.79
CA ASP A 180 -1.76 43.37 60.13
C ASP A 180 -2.61 43.26 61.40
N HIS A 181 -3.34 42.15 61.59
CA HIS A 181 -4.06 41.88 62.82
C HIS A 181 -3.12 41.83 64.04
N TYR A 182 -2.02 41.09 63.96
CA TYR A 182 -1.04 41.03 65.06
C TYR A 182 -0.37 42.39 65.31
N ARG A 183 -0.11 43.19 64.26
CA ARG A 183 0.41 44.56 64.42
C ARG A 183 -0.58 45.46 65.15
N GLU A 184 -1.87 45.36 64.84
CA GLU A 184 -2.92 46.11 65.53
C GLU A 184 -3.05 45.70 66.99
N GLN A 185 -3.07 44.40 67.28
CA GLN A 185 -3.07 43.88 68.66
C GLN A 185 -1.84 44.37 69.44
N ALA A 186 -0.65 44.31 68.84
CA ALA A 186 0.58 44.80 69.46
C ALA A 186 0.52 46.30 69.75
N ARG A 187 -0.04 47.10 68.83
CA ARG A 187 -0.26 48.55 69.04
C ARG A 187 -1.20 48.81 70.22
N GLN A 188 -2.32 48.11 70.27
CA GLN A 188 -3.29 48.23 71.37
C GLN A 188 -2.65 47.88 72.72
N ALA A 189 -1.89 46.78 72.78
CA ALA A 189 -1.18 46.38 74.00
C ALA A 189 -0.14 47.43 74.45
N VAL A 190 0.58 48.05 73.50
CA VAL A 190 1.51 49.15 73.79
C VAL A 190 0.78 50.39 74.30
N ASP A 191 -0.35 50.76 73.70
CA ASP A 191 -1.16 51.90 74.13
C ASP A 191 -1.72 51.67 75.54
N GLU A 192 -2.20 50.46 75.84
CA GLU A 192 -2.66 50.07 77.17
C GLU A 192 -1.53 50.12 78.21
N ALA A 193 -0.37 49.53 77.89
CA ALA A 193 0.81 49.60 78.77
C ALA A 193 1.26 51.04 79.01
N THR A 194 1.16 51.90 77.99
CA THR A 194 1.49 53.33 78.10
C THR A 194 0.50 54.05 79.03
N LYS A 195 -0.81 53.79 78.91
CA LYS A 195 -1.84 54.33 79.82
C LYS A 195 -1.62 53.87 81.27
N GLN A 196 -1.34 52.59 81.47
CA GLN A 196 -1.02 52.06 82.81
C GLN A 196 0.22 52.75 83.39
N ARG A 197 1.28 52.92 82.59
CA ARG A 197 2.49 53.65 83.00
C ARG A 197 2.18 55.08 83.42
N ILE A 198 1.37 55.81 82.65
CA ILE A 198 0.94 57.18 83.00
C ILE A 198 0.19 57.17 84.34
N SER A 199 -0.78 56.27 84.51
CA SER A 199 -1.55 56.17 85.75
C SER A 199 -0.66 55.88 86.98
N VAL A 200 0.31 54.97 86.85
CA VAL A 200 1.27 54.69 87.93
C VAL A 200 2.13 55.92 88.23
N LEU A 201 2.58 56.65 87.20
CA LEU A 201 3.34 57.88 87.39
C LEU A 201 2.52 58.97 88.10
N GLU A 202 1.24 59.12 87.75
CA GLU A 202 0.31 60.02 88.44
C GLU A 202 0.13 59.63 89.91
N GLN A 203 -0.12 58.34 90.20
CA GLN A 203 -0.21 57.84 91.57
C GLN A 203 1.08 58.09 92.38
N LEU A 204 2.24 57.87 91.77
CA LEU A 204 3.53 58.14 92.41
C LEU A 204 3.74 59.64 92.67
N MET A 205 3.26 60.52 91.78
CA MET A 205 3.29 61.96 91.99
C MET A 205 2.39 62.40 93.16
N ASP A 206 1.21 61.80 93.30
CA ASP A 206 0.31 62.10 94.42
C ASP A 206 0.92 61.63 95.75
N VAL A 207 1.51 60.42 95.80
CA VAL A 207 2.27 59.96 96.97
C VAL A 207 3.44 60.90 97.28
N TYR A 208 4.16 61.39 96.28
CA TYR A 208 5.23 62.35 96.48
C TYR A 208 4.73 63.67 97.08
N ARG A 209 3.60 64.20 96.61
CA ARG A 209 2.95 65.40 97.19
C ARG A 209 2.49 65.18 98.62
N ASP A 210 1.91 64.03 98.91
CA ASP A 210 1.50 63.66 100.27
C ASP A 210 2.70 63.61 101.22
N LEU A 211 3.83 63.07 100.77
CA LEU A 211 5.09 63.02 101.50
C LEU A 211 5.74 64.40 101.66
N ASP A 212 5.62 65.31 100.69
CA ASP A 212 6.15 66.68 100.78
C ASP A 212 5.48 67.51 101.91
N ALA A 213 4.22 67.21 102.21
CA ALA A 213 3.52 67.80 103.35
C ALA A 213 3.89 67.19 104.71
N VAL A 214 4.57 66.04 104.75
CA VAL A 214 4.91 65.33 106.00
C VAL A 214 5.92 66.10 106.87
N PRO A 215 7.02 66.68 106.35
CA PRO A 215 7.94 67.49 107.14
C PRO A 215 7.26 68.65 107.86
N ALA A 216 6.39 69.40 107.17
CA ALA A 216 5.64 70.50 107.79
C ALA A 216 4.65 70.01 108.85
N LYS A 217 3.98 68.86 108.62
CA LYS A 217 3.10 68.21 109.61
C LYS A 217 3.89 67.70 110.83
N LEU A 218 5.08 67.14 110.62
CA LEU A 218 5.99 66.71 111.69
C LEU A 218 6.54 67.90 112.48
N GLU A 219 6.90 69.00 111.80
CA GLU A 219 7.32 70.24 112.45
C GLU A 219 6.18 70.89 113.24
N SER A 220 4.95 70.91 112.71
CA SER A 220 3.75 71.32 113.45
C SER A 220 3.55 70.47 114.70
N ALA A 221 3.54 69.14 114.57
CA ALA A 221 3.39 68.23 115.70
C ALA A 221 4.53 68.39 116.73
N TYR A 222 5.75 68.68 116.28
CA TYR A 222 6.89 68.95 117.14
C TYR A 222 6.78 70.30 117.85
N GLN A 223 6.26 71.33 117.18
CA GLN A 223 5.97 72.64 117.79
C GLN A 223 4.80 72.58 118.79
N ASP A 224 3.76 71.81 118.49
CA ASP A 224 2.65 71.51 119.41
C ASP A 224 3.16 70.79 120.67
N LEU A 225 4.16 69.92 120.53
CA LEU A 225 4.82 69.26 121.66
C LEU A 225 5.71 70.22 122.48
N LYS A 226 6.26 71.27 121.83
CA LYS A 226 7.21 72.21 122.42
C LYS A 226 6.54 73.42 123.08
N ASN A 227 5.27 73.72 122.75
CA ASN A 227 4.46 74.79 123.34
C ASN A 227 3.19 74.24 124.00
N PRO A 228 3.21 73.84 125.28
CA PRO A 228 2.01 73.40 125.98
C PRO A 228 1.32 74.61 126.63
N GLN A 229 0.11 74.96 126.18
CA GLN A 229 -0.83 75.71 127.04
C GLN A 229 -2.24 75.09 127.03
N THR A 230 -2.55 74.49 128.18
CA THR A 230 -3.84 74.40 128.89
C THR A 230 -5.01 73.57 128.35
N GLY A 231 -5.25 72.43 129.03
CA GLY A 231 -6.57 71.83 129.36
C GLY A 231 -7.21 71.00 128.24
N THR A 232 -7.63 69.75 128.39
CA THR A 232 -8.33 69.13 129.53
C THR A 232 -8.27 67.60 129.39
N VAL A 233 -8.02 66.91 130.50
CA VAL A 233 -8.12 65.46 130.74
C VAL A 233 -9.57 64.97 130.53
N VAL A 234 -9.83 63.79 129.92
CA VAL A 234 -10.44 62.54 130.48
C VAL A 234 -10.47 61.43 129.36
N PRO A 235 -10.75 60.13 129.64
CA PRO A 235 -9.79 59.07 129.99
C PRO A 235 -9.72 57.90 128.98
N PHE A 236 -8.67 57.08 129.19
CA PHE A 236 -8.56 55.70 128.76
C PHE A 236 -9.73 54.85 129.28
N GLU A 237 -10.46 54.14 128.40
CA GLU A 237 -11.10 52.88 128.77
C GLU A 237 -10.74 51.76 127.80
N GLN A 238 -10.19 50.72 128.41
CA GLN A 238 -9.80 49.43 127.90
C GLN A 238 -10.96 48.47 128.20
N LYS A 239 -11.49 47.76 127.19
CA LYS A 239 -12.15 46.47 127.41
C LYS A 239 -12.17 45.59 126.16
N VAL A 240 -11.50 44.46 126.35
CA VAL A 240 -11.38 43.23 125.57
C VAL A 240 -12.71 42.46 125.57
N SER A 241 -12.98 41.62 124.57
CA SER A 241 -13.60 40.25 124.65
C SER A 241 -14.16 39.86 123.27
N THR A 242 -13.41 39.12 122.44
CA THR A 242 -13.42 37.65 122.21
C THR A 242 -14.66 37.06 121.54
N GLY A 243 -14.39 36.39 120.42
CA GLY A 243 -15.20 35.42 119.69
C GLY A 243 -14.39 34.94 118.50
#